data_AF-A0A916MH21-F1
#
_entry.id   AF-A0A916MH21-F1
#
_cell.length_a   1.000
_cell.length_b   1.000
_cell.length_c   1.000
_cell.angle_alpha   90.00
_cell.angle_beta   90.00
_cell.angle_gamma   90.00
#
_symmetry.space_group_name_H-M   'P 1'
#
loop_
_entity.id
_entity.type
_entity.pdbx_description
1 polymer ?
#
loop_
_entity_poly.entity_id
_entity_poly.type
_entity_poly.pdbx_seq_one_letter_code
_entity_poly.pdbx_strand_id
1 'polypeptide(L)'
;ALSLTYDPRAQIYRSVDYRNLGPEELGSVYESLLELHPQINVPARRFALATAGGNERKTTGSYYTPTSLINALLDSALDPVLNEAAKQGEAAILDLNICDPACGSGHFLIAAAQRMAKKLAELRPGEEEPPPAAVQEAKRDIIGRCIYGVDINPMAVELCKVNLWMEALEPGKPLSFLESHISVGNSLLGTTPKLMAGGIPDDAFNPIEGDDRAEATRLKKINRGERKLRESGQRSLFQIMEPPADYAALTRAAAALNTMDDDTLDDLRRKEAAYAALATDSEAKKAQLLADAWCAAFVWEKGASDGVPPLTDLTYRRLEDTLRDDRALADDLIAIINEVERLRERYGFFHWHVAFPDVFPVQDEPQGAANEQTGWDGGFDVVL
;
A
#
# COMPACT_ATOMS: atom_id res chain seq x y z
N ALA A 1 -31.50 14.21 -19.67
CA ALA A 1 -30.06 14.17 -19.96
C ALA A 1 -29.34 14.33 -18.63
N LEU A 2 -28.60 13.32 -18.18
CA LEU A 2 -28.18 13.20 -16.77
C LEU A 2 -27.00 14.08 -16.35
N SER A 3 -26.61 15.10 -17.14
CA SER A 3 -25.68 16.14 -16.70
C SER A 3 -25.65 17.32 -17.69
N LEU A 4 -26.18 18.47 -17.28
CA LEU A 4 -25.93 19.74 -17.94
C LEU A 4 -25.00 20.55 -17.02
N THR A 5 -23.91 21.08 -17.56
CA THR A 5 -23.04 22.04 -16.86
C THR A 5 -23.23 23.43 -17.44
N TYR A 6 -23.22 24.46 -16.60
CA TYR A 6 -23.33 25.84 -17.04
C TYR A 6 -21.94 26.37 -17.41
N ASP A 7 -21.75 26.76 -18.67
CA ASP A 7 -20.53 27.43 -19.11
C ASP A 7 -20.67 28.95 -18.84
N PRO A 8 -19.95 29.52 -17.86
CA PRO A 8 -20.08 30.94 -17.52
C PRO A 8 -19.50 31.86 -18.59
N ARG A 9 -18.62 31.38 -19.48
CA ARG A 9 -18.06 32.16 -20.59
C ARG A 9 -19.03 32.24 -21.76
N ALA A 10 -19.68 31.13 -22.08
CA ALA A 10 -20.65 31.06 -23.17
C ALA A 10 -22.10 31.35 -22.73
N GLN A 11 -22.35 31.46 -21.41
CA GLN A 11 -23.67 31.67 -20.80
C GLN A 11 -24.74 30.64 -21.20
N ILE A 12 -24.32 29.42 -21.54
CA ILE A 12 -25.21 28.33 -21.97
C ILE A 12 -25.01 27.07 -21.13
N TYR A 13 -26.06 26.26 -21.02
CA TYR A 13 -25.94 24.90 -20.51
C TYR A 13 -25.41 23.98 -21.60
N ARG A 14 -24.33 23.25 -21.29
CA ARG A 14 -23.75 22.23 -22.17
C ARG A 14 -24.00 20.85 -21.59
N SER A 15 -24.27 19.88 -22.46
CA SER A 15 -24.25 18.48 -22.07
C SER A 15 -22.82 18.08 -21.71
N VAL A 16 -22.64 17.34 -20.61
CA VAL A 16 -21.36 16.70 -20.32
C VAL A 16 -21.29 15.40 -21.12
N ASP A 17 -20.22 15.20 -21.87
CA ASP A 17 -19.97 13.98 -22.62
C ASP A 17 -19.14 13.00 -21.78
N TYR A 18 -19.81 12.23 -20.93
CA TYR A 18 -19.15 11.22 -20.11
C TYR A 18 -18.54 10.07 -20.91
N ARG A 19 -18.92 9.89 -22.18
CA ARG A 19 -18.37 8.81 -23.01
C ARG A 19 -16.91 9.07 -23.38
N ASN A 20 -16.57 10.33 -23.56
CA ASN A 20 -15.24 10.77 -23.96
C ASN A 20 -14.49 11.45 -22.80
N LEU A 21 -14.95 11.25 -21.56
CA LEU A 21 -14.25 11.74 -20.38
C LEU A 21 -13.08 10.80 -20.11
N GLY A 22 -11.86 11.31 -20.25
CA GLY A 22 -10.65 10.56 -20.00
C GLY A 22 -10.24 10.57 -18.52
N PRO A 23 -9.21 9.78 -18.19
CA PRO A 23 -8.60 9.76 -16.85
C PRO A 23 -8.03 11.11 -16.43
N GLU A 24 -7.49 11.89 -17.38
CA GLU A 24 -6.97 13.23 -17.11
C GLU A 24 -8.07 14.18 -16.64
N GLU A 25 -9.23 14.18 -17.31
CA GLU A 25 -10.35 15.03 -16.92
C GLU A 25 -10.95 14.62 -15.57
N LEU A 26 -11.10 13.32 -15.30
CA LEU A 26 -11.58 12.83 -14.00
C LEU A 26 -10.61 13.12 -12.85
N GLY A 27 -9.32 12.92 -13.09
CA GLY A 27 -8.25 13.35 -12.18
C GLY A 27 -8.36 14.84 -11.87
N SER A 28 -8.48 15.69 -12.90
CA SER A 28 -8.61 17.14 -12.73
C SER A 28 -9.85 17.57 -11.95
N VAL A 29 -10.98 16.89 -12.15
CA VAL A 29 -12.23 17.15 -11.42
C VAL A 29 -12.05 16.82 -9.95
N TYR A 30 -11.44 15.68 -9.63
CA TYR A 30 -11.20 15.31 -8.24
C TYR A 30 -10.20 16.23 -7.54
N GLU A 31 -9.07 16.54 -8.17
CA GLU A 31 -8.09 17.47 -7.61
C GLU A 31 -8.75 18.83 -7.31
N SER A 32 -9.58 19.31 -8.24
CA SER A 32 -10.37 20.53 -8.02
C SER A 32 -11.35 20.41 -6.84
N LEU A 33 -11.89 19.22 -6.57
CA LEU A 33 -12.77 18.97 -5.42
C LEU A 33 -11.98 18.89 -4.11
N LEU A 34 -10.76 18.35 -4.12
CA LEU A 34 -9.87 18.32 -2.95
C LEU A 34 -9.47 19.73 -2.50
N GLU A 35 -9.39 20.68 -3.43
CA GLU A 35 -9.15 22.09 -3.08
C GLU A 35 -10.31 22.73 -2.28
N LEU A 36 -11.52 22.15 -2.33
CA LEU A 36 -12.72 22.71 -1.72
C LEU A 36 -12.89 22.27 -0.27
N HIS A 37 -12.86 23.25 0.64
CA HIS A 37 -13.04 23.03 2.07
C HIS A 37 -14.44 23.48 2.52
N PRO A 38 -15.17 22.66 3.31
CA PRO A 38 -16.47 23.05 3.83
C PRO A 38 -16.33 24.11 4.92
N GLN A 39 -16.89 25.30 4.68
CA GLN A 39 -17.07 26.35 5.67
C GLN A 39 -18.50 26.31 6.20
N ILE A 40 -18.64 25.84 7.44
CA ILE A 40 -19.92 25.74 8.14
C ILE A 40 -20.04 26.89 9.14
N ASN A 41 -21.03 27.77 8.93
CA ASN A 41 -21.42 28.78 9.90
C ASN A 41 -22.81 28.43 10.45
N VAL A 42 -22.82 27.75 11.61
CA VAL A 42 -24.05 27.27 12.25
C VAL A 42 -24.99 28.42 12.67
N PRO A 43 -24.52 29.51 13.31
CA PRO A 43 -25.39 30.65 13.66
C PRO A 43 -26.03 31.33 12.44
N ALA A 44 -25.29 31.50 11.35
CA ALA A 44 -25.79 32.12 10.12
C ALA A 44 -26.52 31.12 9.19
N ARG A 45 -26.61 29.84 9.57
CA ARG A 45 -27.17 28.75 8.75
C ARG A 45 -26.59 28.73 7.33
N ARG A 46 -25.28 28.99 7.21
CA ARG A 46 -24.58 29.07 5.93
C ARG A 46 -23.61 27.91 5.78
N PHE A 47 -23.69 27.25 4.64
CA PHE A 47 -22.70 26.31 4.14
C PHE A 47 -22.09 26.90 2.87
N ALA A 48 -20.77 26.87 2.77
CA ALA A 48 -20.05 27.25 1.56
C ALA A 48 -18.87 26.32 1.35
N LEU A 49 -18.53 26.07 0.09
CA LEU A 49 -17.26 25.47 -0.28
C LEU A 49 -16.32 26.61 -0.64
N ALA A 50 -15.20 26.70 0.06
CA ALA A 50 -14.18 27.70 -0.20
C ALA A 50 -12.88 27.01 -0.62
N THR A 51 -12.22 27.55 -1.63
CA THR A 51 -10.83 27.18 -1.92
C THR A 51 -9.93 27.82 -0.86
N ALA A 52 -9.09 27.01 -0.21
CA ALA A 52 -8.15 27.50 0.78
C ALA A 52 -7.13 28.43 0.11
N GLY A 53 -7.08 29.70 0.54
CA GLY A 53 -6.09 30.66 0.06
C GLY A 53 -4.80 30.59 0.89
N GLY A 54 -3.64 30.34 0.26
CA GLY A 54 -2.33 30.46 0.90
C GLY A 54 -1.76 29.16 1.50
N ASN A 55 -1.06 29.26 2.64
CA ASN A 55 -0.21 28.21 3.25
C ASN A 55 -0.95 26.91 3.67
N GLU A 56 -2.29 26.87 3.68
CA GLU A 56 -3.07 25.61 3.84
C GLU A 56 -2.88 24.64 2.65
N ARG A 57 -2.34 25.12 1.52
CA ARG A 57 -1.79 24.30 0.43
C ARG A 57 -0.70 23.30 0.87
N LYS A 58 -0.13 23.43 2.07
CA LYS A 58 0.98 22.60 2.56
C LYS A 58 0.55 21.38 3.36
N THR A 59 -0.71 21.29 3.80
CA THR A 59 -1.11 20.27 4.78
C THR A 59 -1.70 18.99 4.18
N THR A 60 -2.20 19.02 2.93
CA THR A 60 -2.76 17.81 2.29
C THR A 60 -1.82 17.14 1.28
N GLY A 61 -0.72 17.80 0.89
CA GLY A 61 0.26 17.25 -0.06
C GLY A 61 -0.26 17.01 -1.49
N SER A 62 -1.53 17.34 -1.77
CA SER A 62 -2.21 17.09 -3.05
C SER A 62 -1.74 18.09 -4.10
N TYR A 63 -0.63 17.78 -4.78
CA TYR A 63 -0.13 18.55 -5.91
C TYR A 63 -0.26 17.73 -7.19
N TYR A 64 -0.97 18.28 -8.17
CA TYR A 64 -0.92 17.80 -9.55
C TYR A 64 0.53 17.79 -10.06
N THR A 65 1.01 16.64 -10.51
CA THR A 65 2.32 16.50 -11.14
C THR A 65 2.22 16.87 -12.62
N PRO A 66 2.92 17.92 -13.10
CA PRO A 66 2.89 18.28 -14.51
C PRO A 66 3.40 17.14 -15.40
N THR A 67 2.77 16.94 -16.56
CA THR A 67 3.14 15.89 -17.53
C THR A 67 4.62 15.92 -17.93
N SER A 68 5.25 17.09 -18.01
CA SER A 68 6.68 17.20 -18.29
C SER A 68 7.57 16.61 -17.19
N LEU A 69 7.16 16.72 -15.92
CA LEU A 69 7.87 16.13 -14.79
C LEU A 69 7.66 14.63 -14.75
N ILE A 70 6.43 14.17 -14.99
CA ILE A 70 6.12 12.73 -15.12
C ILE A 70 7.01 12.11 -16.19
N ASN A 71 7.05 12.70 -17.39
CA ASN A 71 7.86 12.19 -18.48
C ASN A 71 9.35 12.17 -18.14
N ALA A 72 9.89 13.24 -17.56
CA ALA A 72 11.30 13.28 -17.18
C ALA A 72 11.67 12.18 -16.17
N LEU A 73 10.78 11.88 -15.20
CA LEU A 73 10.99 10.79 -14.27
C LEU A 73 10.97 9.44 -15.01
N LEU A 74 9.93 9.17 -15.80
CA LEU A 74 9.77 7.90 -16.51
C LEU A 74 10.92 7.64 -17.50
N ASP A 75 11.41 8.67 -18.19
CA ASP A 75 12.56 8.59 -19.09
C ASP A 75 13.82 8.09 -18.35
N SER A 76 13.96 8.43 -17.06
CA SER A 76 15.14 8.11 -16.25
C SER A 76 15.00 6.83 -15.41
N ALA A 77 13.79 6.52 -14.94
CA ALA A 77 13.53 5.45 -13.99
C ALA A 77 12.89 4.21 -14.65
N LEU A 78 11.89 4.40 -15.52
CA LEU A 78 11.14 3.32 -16.15
C LEU A 78 11.78 2.84 -17.45
N ASP A 79 12.04 3.77 -18.37
CA ASP A 79 12.45 3.42 -19.74
C ASP A 79 13.72 2.55 -19.80
N PRO A 80 14.77 2.75 -18.96
CA PRO A 80 15.94 1.88 -18.98
C PRO A 80 15.62 0.43 -18.60
N VAL A 81 14.80 0.23 -17.57
CA VAL A 81 14.38 -1.09 -17.08
C VAL A 81 13.48 -1.79 -18.10
N LEU A 82 12.46 -1.06 -18.59
CA LEU A 82 11.53 -1.54 -19.60
C LEU A 82 12.25 -1.97 -20.89
N ASN A 83 13.23 -1.20 -21.35
CA ASN A 83 13.99 -1.53 -22.55
C ASN A 83 14.88 -2.78 -22.36
N GLU A 84 15.38 -3.05 -21.15
CA GLU A 84 16.14 -4.27 -20.88
C GLU A 84 15.22 -5.49 -20.82
N ALA A 85 14.09 -5.38 -20.14
CA ALA A 85 13.07 -6.44 -20.12
C ALA A 85 12.56 -6.76 -21.54
N ALA A 86 12.32 -5.75 -22.37
CA ALA A 86 11.86 -5.92 -23.74
C ALA A 86 12.82 -6.77 -24.61
N LYS A 87 14.14 -6.72 -24.35
CA LYS A 87 15.12 -7.58 -25.06
C LYS A 87 14.98 -9.05 -24.69
N GLN A 88 14.47 -9.35 -23.50
CA GLN A 88 14.27 -10.71 -23.00
C GLN A 88 12.90 -11.27 -23.43
N GLY A 89 11.96 -10.40 -23.81
CA GLY A 89 10.69 -10.75 -24.43
C GLY A 89 9.48 -10.31 -23.60
N GLU A 90 8.29 -10.65 -24.10
CA GLU A 90 7.00 -10.30 -23.47
C GLU A 90 6.91 -10.72 -22.00
N ALA A 91 7.31 -11.96 -21.69
CA ALA A 91 7.25 -12.48 -20.33
C ALA A 91 8.05 -11.64 -19.33
N ALA A 92 9.20 -11.09 -19.74
CA ALA A 92 10.02 -10.26 -18.87
C ALA A 92 9.40 -8.87 -18.62
N ILE A 93 8.64 -8.31 -19.56
CA ILE A 93 7.89 -7.07 -19.32
C ILE A 93 6.75 -7.33 -18.33
N LEU A 94 6.03 -8.44 -18.50
CA LEU A 94 4.90 -8.83 -17.65
C LEU A 94 5.28 -9.29 -16.24
N ASP A 95 6.58 -9.43 -15.97
CA ASP A 95 7.16 -9.77 -14.66
C ASP A 95 7.69 -8.53 -13.92
N LEU A 96 7.70 -7.35 -14.56
CA LEU A 96 8.11 -6.10 -13.92
C LEU A 96 7.07 -5.63 -12.89
N ASN A 97 7.56 -5.19 -11.74
CA ASN A 97 6.76 -4.61 -10.67
C ASN A 97 7.09 -3.12 -10.51
N ILE A 98 6.14 -2.25 -10.87
CA ILE A 98 6.27 -0.79 -10.84
C ILE A 98 5.38 -0.24 -9.73
N CYS A 99 5.94 0.55 -8.81
CA CYS A 99 5.19 1.09 -7.68
C CYS A 99 5.25 2.61 -7.60
N ASP A 100 4.12 3.23 -7.25
CA ASP A 100 4.06 4.59 -6.71
C ASP A 100 3.59 4.51 -5.25
N PRO A 101 4.45 4.81 -4.26
CA PRO A 101 4.15 4.65 -2.83
C PRO A 101 3.34 5.83 -2.24
N ALA A 102 2.98 6.82 -3.06
CA ALA A 102 2.11 7.94 -2.72
C ALA A 102 1.28 8.32 -3.95
N CYS A 103 0.53 7.34 -4.48
CA CYS A 103 0.05 7.36 -5.86
C CYS A 103 -0.97 8.44 -6.18
N GLY A 104 -1.60 9.05 -5.17
CA GLY A 104 -2.66 10.01 -5.37
C GLY A 104 -3.74 9.42 -6.29
N SER A 105 -4.10 10.16 -7.34
CA SER A 105 -5.05 9.72 -8.36
C SER A 105 -4.45 8.81 -9.45
N GLY A 106 -3.18 8.40 -9.34
CA GLY A 106 -2.54 7.42 -10.22
C GLY A 106 -1.88 7.97 -11.49
N HIS A 107 -1.60 9.27 -11.60
CA HIS A 107 -1.07 9.86 -12.85
C HIS A 107 0.27 9.24 -13.29
N PHE A 108 1.21 8.99 -12.37
CA PHE A 108 2.47 8.32 -12.68
C PHE A 108 2.24 6.88 -13.14
N LEU A 109 1.37 6.15 -12.43
CA LEU A 109 1.02 4.75 -12.75
C LEU A 109 0.36 4.63 -14.13
N ILE A 110 -0.55 5.53 -14.47
CA ILE A 110 -1.20 5.58 -15.80
C ILE A 110 -0.16 5.83 -16.90
N ALA A 111 0.70 6.83 -16.71
CA ALA A 111 1.73 7.15 -17.70
C ALA A 111 2.74 6.00 -17.87
N ALA A 112 3.13 5.34 -16.76
CA ALA A 112 3.97 4.15 -16.80
C ALA A 112 3.28 2.99 -17.56
N ALA A 113 2.02 2.70 -17.22
CA ALA A 113 1.24 1.66 -17.88
C ALA A 113 1.10 1.90 -19.38
N GLN A 114 0.87 3.15 -19.82
CA GLN A 114 0.80 3.50 -21.24
C GLN A 114 2.11 3.23 -21.98
N ARG A 115 3.27 3.56 -21.39
CA ARG A 115 4.59 3.30 -21.99
C ARG A 115 4.89 1.81 -22.08
N MET A 116 4.66 1.08 -20.99
CA MET A 116 4.86 -0.36 -20.93
C MET A 116 3.95 -1.10 -21.91
N ALA A 117 2.67 -0.74 -21.97
CA ALA A 117 1.70 -1.36 -22.87
C ALA A 117 2.06 -1.18 -24.34
N LYS A 118 2.53 0.02 -24.72
CA LYS A 118 3.03 0.26 -26.08
C LYS A 118 4.20 -0.66 -26.39
N LYS A 119 5.17 -0.77 -25.47
CA LYS A 119 6.35 -1.63 -25.66
C LYS A 119 5.97 -3.11 -25.72
N LEU A 120 5.03 -3.56 -24.88
CA LEU A 120 4.51 -4.92 -24.88
C LEU A 120 3.79 -5.23 -26.19
N ALA A 121 2.94 -4.33 -26.69
CA ALA A 121 2.22 -4.50 -27.94
C ALA A 121 3.14 -4.58 -29.17
N GLU A 122 4.27 -3.86 -29.17
CA GLU A 122 5.31 -3.96 -30.21
C GLU A 122 5.98 -5.36 -30.25
N LEU A 123 5.99 -6.10 -29.13
CA LEU A 123 6.58 -7.45 -29.06
C LEU A 123 5.58 -8.56 -29.43
N ARG A 124 4.28 -8.29 -29.34
CA ARG A 124 3.25 -9.29 -29.67
C ARG A 124 3.21 -9.53 -31.19
N PRO A 125 2.97 -10.77 -31.64
CA PRO A 125 2.95 -11.08 -33.07
C PRO A 125 1.83 -10.31 -33.77
N GLY A 126 2.16 -9.40 -34.69
CA GLY A 126 1.12 -8.58 -35.30
C GLY A 126 1.62 -7.60 -36.36
N GLU A 127 2.44 -6.62 -35.99
CA GLU A 127 2.93 -5.52 -36.85
C GLU A 127 3.96 -4.68 -36.05
N GLU A 128 4.94 -4.02 -36.72
CA GLU A 128 5.87 -3.07 -36.05
C GLU A 128 5.13 -1.84 -35.46
N GLU A 129 3.95 -1.53 -35.97
CA GLU A 129 3.02 -0.54 -35.42
C GLU A 129 1.75 -1.25 -34.93
N PRO A 130 1.61 -1.50 -33.60
CA PRO A 130 0.47 -2.26 -33.09
C PRO A 130 -0.84 -1.47 -33.26
N PRO A 131 -1.94 -2.14 -33.67
CA PRO A 131 -3.24 -1.50 -33.77
C PRO A 131 -3.74 -1.06 -32.37
N PRO A 132 -4.64 -0.06 -32.28
CA PRO A 132 -5.15 0.42 -30.99
C PRO A 132 -5.72 -0.68 -30.08
N ALA A 133 -6.32 -1.72 -30.66
CA ALA A 133 -6.84 -2.86 -29.91
C ALA A 133 -5.74 -3.67 -29.22
N ALA A 134 -4.59 -3.90 -29.87
CA ALA A 134 -3.47 -4.62 -29.29
C ALA A 134 -2.80 -3.84 -28.15
N VAL A 135 -2.70 -2.51 -28.29
CA VAL A 135 -2.24 -1.63 -27.21
C VAL A 135 -3.22 -1.66 -26.02
N GLN A 136 -4.52 -1.70 -26.29
CA GLN A 136 -5.55 -1.77 -25.23
C GLN A 136 -5.49 -3.09 -24.45
N GLU A 137 -5.33 -4.21 -25.14
CA GLU A 137 -5.11 -5.52 -24.51
C GLU A 137 -3.83 -5.51 -23.66
N ALA A 138 -2.72 -5.02 -24.22
CA ALA A 138 -1.46 -4.88 -23.50
C ALA A 138 -1.60 -3.96 -22.26
N LYS A 139 -2.37 -2.87 -22.34
CA LYS A 139 -2.64 -2.00 -21.17
C LYS A 139 -3.35 -2.76 -20.07
N ARG A 140 -4.36 -3.56 -20.41
CA ARG A 140 -5.10 -4.36 -19.44
C ARG A 140 -4.18 -5.35 -18.72
N ASP A 141 -3.29 -6.01 -19.47
CA ASP A 141 -2.32 -6.96 -18.90
C ASP A 141 -1.31 -6.26 -17.99
N ILE A 142 -0.76 -5.12 -18.41
CA ILE A 142 0.18 -4.33 -17.60
C ILE A 142 -0.49 -3.84 -16.32
N ILE A 143 -1.68 -3.25 -16.42
CA ILE A 143 -2.39 -2.70 -15.26
C ILE A 143 -2.78 -3.81 -14.27
N GLY A 144 -3.17 -4.99 -14.74
CA GLY A 144 -3.57 -6.10 -13.88
C GLY A 144 -2.41 -6.92 -13.29
N ARG A 145 -1.16 -6.66 -13.70
CA ARG A 145 0.00 -7.50 -13.32
C ARG A 145 1.20 -6.73 -12.78
N CYS A 146 1.46 -5.53 -13.32
CA CYS A 146 2.73 -4.83 -13.12
C CYS A 146 2.61 -3.54 -12.29
N ILE A 147 1.40 -3.02 -12.08
CA ILE A 147 1.18 -1.66 -11.57
C ILE A 147 0.68 -1.70 -10.13
N TYR A 148 1.51 -1.22 -9.21
CA TYR A 148 1.25 -1.18 -7.78
C TYR A 148 1.18 0.27 -7.27
N GLY A 149 0.33 0.52 -6.29
CA GLY A 149 0.08 1.85 -5.77
C GLY A 149 -0.29 1.84 -4.30
N VAL A 150 0.24 2.79 -3.54
CA VAL A 150 -0.12 3.00 -2.14
C VAL A 150 -0.43 4.46 -1.90
N ASP A 151 -1.50 4.76 -1.18
CA ASP A 151 -1.76 6.11 -0.69
C ASP A 151 -2.43 6.07 0.68
N ILE A 152 -2.14 7.06 1.53
CA ILE A 152 -2.72 7.16 2.87
C ILE A 152 -4.18 7.62 2.83
N ASN A 153 -4.59 8.33 1.78
CA ASN A 153 -5.95 8.82 1.58
C ASN A 153 -6.81 7.75 0.87
N PRO A 154 -7.81 7.15 1.55
CA PRO A 154 -8.66 6.14 0.93
C PRO A 154 -9.36 6.62 -0.35
N MET A 155 -9.70 7.90 -0.43
CA MET A 155 -10.35 8.45 -1.62
C MET A 155 -9.39 8.56 -2.82
N ALA A 156 -8.11 8.84 -2.58
CA ALA A 156 -7.11 8.87 -3.63
C ALA A 156 -6.92 7.48 -4.25
N VAL A 157 -6.84 6.45 -3.40
CA VAL A 157 -6.79 5.03 -3.80
C VAL A 157 -7.98 4.65 -4.68
N GLU A 158 -9.20 5.00 -4.27
CA GLU A 158 -10.39 4.69 -5.07
C GLU A 158 -10.40 5.42 -6.42
N LEU A 159 -9.95 6.68 -6.46
CA LEU A 159 -9.81 7.39 -7.73
C LEU A 159 -8.72 6.78 -8.62
N CYS A 160 -7.59 6.40 -8.04
CA CYS A 160 -6.52 5.71 -8.77
C CYS A 160 -7.07 4.46 -9.45
N LYS A 161 -7.84 3.62 -8.74
CA LYS A 161 -8.50 2.44 -9.31
C LYS A 161 -9.44 2.81 -10.46
N VAL A 162 -10.29 3.82 -10.28
CA VAL A 162 -11.21 4.29 -11.35
C VAL A 162 -10.44 4.74 -12.59
N ASN A 163 -9.36 5.49 -12.42
CA ASN A 163 -8.55 5.96 -13.54
C ASN A 163 -7.84 4.81 -14.27
N LEU A 164 -7.30 3.85 -13.52
CA LEU A 164 -6.69 2.64 -14.08
C LEU A 164 -7.73 1.79 -14.83
N TRP A 165 -8.94 1.62 -14.30
CA TRP A 165 -10.02 0.91 -14.98
C TRP A 165 -10.45 1.57 -16.29
N MET A 166 -10.50 2.89 -16.36
CA MET A 166 -10.79 3.60 -17.60
C MET A 166 -9.69 3.40 -18.65
N GLU A 167 -8.42 3.38 -18.23
CA GLU A 167 -7.29 3.08 -19.11
C GLU A 167 -7.26 1.62 -19.57
N ALA A 168 -7.66 0.68 -18.70
CA ALA A 168 -7.65 -0.77 -18.96
C ALA A 168 -8.95 -1.30 -19.61
N LEU A 169 -9.93 -0.44 -19.91
CA LEU A 169 -11.25 -0.87 -20.35
C LEU A 169 -11.19 -1.62 -21.68
N GLU A 170 -11.57 -2.90 -21.67
CA GLU A 170 -11.66 -3.73 -22.88
C GLU A 170 -13.13 -4.15 -23.11
N PRO A 171 -13.74 -3.79 -24.26
CA PRO A 171 -15.14 -4.12 -24.53
C PRO A 171 -15.40 -5.63 -24.48
N GLY A 172 -16.35 -6.03 -23.63
CA GLY A 172 -16.77 -7.43 -23.47
C GLY A 172 -16.10 -8.17 -22.31
N LYS A 173 -15.08 -7.57 -21.67
CA LYS A 173 -14.46 -8.07 -20.43
C LYS A 173 -14.91 -7.25 -19.22
N PRO A 174 -14.89 -7.82 -18.00
CA PRO A 174 -15.13 -7.02 -16.80
C PRO A 174 -13.92 -6.12 -16.50
N LEU A 175 -14.09 -5.22 -15.53
CA LEU A 175 -12.99 -4.40 -15.02
C LEU A 175 -11.92 -5.31 -14.40
N SER A 176 -10.65 -4.96 -14.59
CA SER A 176 -9.51 -5.70 -14.03
C SER A 176 -9.56 -5.70 -12.51
N PHE A 177 -9.09 -6.78 -11.89
CA PHE A 177 -8.95 -6.84 -10.43
C PHE A 177 -7.74 -6.03 -9.97
N LEU A 178 -7.93 -5.03 -9.11
CA LEU A 178 -6.87 -4.09 -8.67
C LEU A 178 -6.61 -4.11 -7.17
N GLU A 179 -7.45 -4.80 -6.40
CA GLU A 179 -7.47 -4.79 -4.95
C GLU A 179 -6.18 -5.34 -4.33
N SER A 180 -5.50 -6.26 -5.04
CA SER A 180 -4.20 -6.80 -4.62
C SER A 180 -3.02 -5.88 -4.92
N HIS A 181 -3.18 -4.84 -5.74
CA HIS A 181 -2.07 -3.98 -6.20
C HIS A 181 -2.19 -2.53 -5.76
N ILE A 182 -3.42 -2.04 -5.53
CA ILE A 182 -3.69 -0.64 -5.15
C ILE A 182 -4.26 -0.61 -3.73
N SER A 183 -3.45 -0.16 -2.77
CA SER A 183 -3.72 -0.29 -1.33
C SER A 183 -3.77 1.03 -0.58
N VAL A 184 -4.56 1.07 0.48
CA VAL A 184 -4.57 2.20 1.44
C VAL A 184 -3.50 1.95 2.51
N GLY A 185 -2.62 2.92 2.73
CA GLY A 185 -1.62 2.82 3.79
C GLY A 185 -0.62 3.96 3.83
N ASN A 186 0.05 4.09 4.97
CA ASN A 186 1.19 4.97 5.16
C ASN A 186 2.47 4.23 4.77
N SER A 187 2.92 4.43 3.53
CA SER A 187 4.12 3.80 2.96
C SER A 187 5.42 4.05 3.76
N LEU A 188 5.43 5.07 4.63
CA LEU A 188 6.57 5.41 5.49
C LEU A 188 6.53 4.73 6.87
N LEU A 189 5.37 4.22 7.29
CA LEU A 189 5.17 3.69 8.64
C LEU A 189 4.87 2.20 8.59
N GLY A 190 5.95 1.43 8.52
CA GLY A 190 5.93 -0.03 8.42
C GLY A 190 7.10 -0.68 9.13
N THR A 191 7.22 -2.00 8.96
CA THR A 191 8.30 -2.81 9.50
C THR A 191 8.75 -3.85 8.49
N THR A 192 9.81 -4.57 8.84
CA THR A 192 10.38 -5.65 8.04
C THR A 192 10.56 -6.90 8.91
N PRO A 193 10.58 -8.11 8.31
CA PRO A 193 10.87 -9.35 9.03
C PRO A 193 12.13 -9.27 9.88
N LYS A 194 13.19 -8.62 9.37
CA LYS A 194 14.45 -8.44 10.10
C LYS A 194 14.28 -7.54 11.32
N LEU A 195 13.56 -6.43 11.21
CA LEU A 195 13.29 -5.51 12.31
C LEU A 195 12.46 -6.18 13.40
N MET A 196 11.41 -6.90 13.00
CA MET A 196 10.58 -7.71 13.91
C MET A 196 11.40 -8.77 14.63
N ALA A 197 12.25 -9.51 13.90
CA ALA A 197 13.17 -10.48 14.48
C ALA A 197 14.15 -9.85 15.48
N GLY A 198 14.49 -8.57 15.34
CA GLY A 198 15.29 -7.80 16.30
C GLY A 198 14.57 -7.47 17.61
N GLY A 199 13.24 -7.52 17.64
CA GLY A 199 12.39 -7.11 18.76
C GLY A 199 12.15 -5.60 18.80
N ILE A 200 11.69 -5.08 19.94
CA ILE A 200 11.32 -3.66 20.07
C ILE A 200 12.56 -2.83 20.39
N PRO A 201 13.03 -1.94 19.51
CA PRO A 201 14.24 -1.17 19.76
C PRO A 201 14.04 -0.13 20.86
N ASP A 202 15.14 0.22 21.55
CA ASP A 202 15.16 1.26 22.58
C ASP A 202 14.66 2.63 22.07
N ASP A 203 14.76 2.87 20.76
CA ASP A 203 14.33 4.12 20.12
C ASP A 203 12.82 4.28 20.03
N ALA A 204 12.04 3.19 20.15
CA ALA A 204 10.59 3.26 20.28
C ALA A 204 10.15 4.03 21.55
N PHE A 205 11.05 4.19 22.53
CA PHE A 205 10.83 4.92 23.77
C PHE A 205 11.49 6.30 23.79
N ASN A 206 11.96 6.80 22.65
CA ASN A 206 12.34 8.20 22.55
C ASN A 206 11.06 9.06 22.68
N PRO A 207 11.00 10.04 23.59
CA PRO A 207 9.78 10.81 23.82
C PRO A 207 9.35 11.55 22.55
N ILE A 208 8.09 11.37 22.16
CA ILE A 208 7.43 12.15 21.11
C ILE A 208 6.50 13.21 21.73
N GLU A 209 5.85 14.01 20.89
CA GLU A 209 4.88 15.01 21.36
C GLU A 209 3.72 14.33 22.10
N GLY A 210 3.44 14.78 23.33
CA GLY A 210 2.42 14.19 24.21
C GLY A 210 2.99 13.28 25.31
N ASP A 211 4.22 12.75 25.15
CA ASP A 211 4.77 11.79 26.11
C ASP A 211 5.21 12.40 27.44
N ASP A 212 5.06 11.62 28.52
CA ASP A 212 5.77 11.85 29.78
C ASP A 212 7.22 11.36 29.63
N ARG A 213 8.16 12.31 29.61
CA ARG A 213 9.60 12.05 29.48
C ARG A 213 10.15 11.14 30.58
N ALA A 214 9.63 11.23 31.80
CA ALA A 214 10.07 10.39 32.91
C ALA A 214 9.64 8.94 32.67
N GLU A 215 8.40 8.74 32.22
CA GLU A 215 7.86 7.43 31.92
C GLU A 215 8.54 6.80 30.70
N ALA A 216 8.73 7.55 29.62
CA ALA A 216 9.50 7.11 28.45
C ALA A 216 10.91 6.66 28.84
N THR A 217 11.60 7.41 29.72
CA THR A 217 12.93 7.03 30.22
C THR A 217 12.89 5.73 31.04
N ARG A 218 11.86 5.56 31.89
CA ARG A 218 11.65 4.36 32.69
C ARG A 218 11.42 3.14 31.80
N LEU A 219 10.52 3.24 30.83
CA LEU A 219 10.19 2.19 29.87
C LEU A 219 11.40 1.83 29.00
N LYS A 220 12.15 2.81 28.52
CA LYS A 220 13.42 2.58 27.78
C LYS A 220 14.40 1.73 28.58
N LYS A 221 14.52 1.97 29.89
CA LYS A 221 15.39 1.18 30.78
C LYS A 221 14.87 -0.26 30.96
N ILE A 222 13.56 -0.43 31.07
CA ILE A 222 12.91 -1.75 31.16
C ILE A 222 13.14 -2.54 29.88
N ASN A 223 12.79 -1.97 28.73
CA ASN A 223 12.97 -2.58 27.41
C ASN A 223 14.43 -3.02 27.17
N ARG A 224 15.39 -2.13 27.49
CA ARG A 224 16.81 -2.45 27.40
C ARG A 224 17.20 -3.64 28.27
N GLY A 225 16.65 -3.73 29.49
CA GLY A 225 16.88 -4.85 30.39
C GLY A 225 16.34 -6.16 29.80
N GLU A 226 15.11 -6.13 29.28
CA GLU A 226 14.46 -7.27 28.63
C GLU A 226 15.25 -7.77 27.41
N ARG A 227 15.66 -6.85 26.53
CA ARG A 227 16.50 -7.18 25.36
C ARG A 227 17.82 -7.82 25.74
N LYS A 228 18.52 -7.26 26.74
CA LYS A 228 19.79 -7.83 27.22
C LYS A 228 19.62 -9.24 27.79
N LEU A 229 18.54 -9.49 28.53
CA LEU A 229 18.25 -10.83 29.08
C LEU A 229 17.97 -11.86 27.97
N ARG A 230 17.30 -11.43 26.89
CA ARG A 230 17.08 -12.25 25.69
C ARG A 230 18.40 -12.53 24.97
N GLU A 231 19.18 -11.50 24.68
CA GLU A 231 20.47 -11.59 23.99
C GLU A 231 21.51 -12.42 24.78
N SER A 232 21.47 -12.37 26.12
CA SER A 232 22.39 -13.15 26.99
C SER A 232 22.01 -14.63 27.12
N GLY A 233 20.95 -15.10 26.44
CA GLY A 233 20.59 -16.52 26.41
C GLY A 233 19.97 -17.07 27.71
N GLN A 234 19.59 -16.21 28.66
CA GLN A 234 18.85 -16.63 29.86
C GLN A 234 17.38 -16.98 29.56
N ARG A 235 16.93 -16.68 28.33
CA ARG A 235 15.79 -17.31 27.66
C ARG A 235 16.33 -18.06 26.44
N SER A 236 16.42 -19.38 26.56
CA SER A 236 16.75 -20.40 25.55
C SER A 236 17.62 -19.98 24.34
N LEU A 237 18.89 -20.39 24.38
CA LEU A 237 19.96 -20.13 23.42
C LEU A 237 19.85 -20.81 22.03
N PHE A 238 18.73 -21.45 21.65
CA PHE A 238 18.67 -22.30 20.44
C PHE A 238 17.36 -22.36 19.66
N GLN A 239 16.35 -21.54 19.94
CA GLN A 239 15.23 -21.48 19.01
C GLN A 239 15.58 -20.49 17.90
N ILE A 240 16.00 -21.01 16.75
CA ILE A 240 15.61 -20.42 15.46
C ILE A 240 14.09 -20.39 15.54
N MET A 241 13.55 -19.27 16.02
CA MET A 241 12.14 -19.11 16.25
C MET A 241 11.54 -18.84 14.88
N GLU A 242 10.98 -19.88 14.27
CA GLU A 242 10.12 -19.76 13.08
C GLU A 242 9.16 -18.58 13.30
N PRO A 243 8.94 -17.73 12.30
CA PRO A 243 7.98 -16.65 12.41
C PRO A 243 6.60 -17.21 12.82
N PRO A 244 5.78 -16.46 13.58
CA PRO A 244 4.45 -16.94 13.95
C PRO A 244 3.49 -17.12 12.78
N ALA A 245 3.82 -16.55 11.61
CA ALA A 245 3.05 -16.69 10.38
C ALA A 245 3.88 -17.46 9.32
N ASP A 246 3.23 -18.34 8.56
CA ASP A 246 3.79 -19.00 7.37
C ASP A 246 3.81 -18.01 6.19
N TYR A 247 4.86 -17.18 6.12
CA TYR A 247 5.00 -16.21 5.03
C TYR A 247 5.22 -16.86 3.66
N ALA A 248 5.78 -18.07 3.60
CA ALA A 248 5.92 -18.81 2.36
C ALA A 248 4.54 -19.23 1.82
N ALA A 249 3.59 -19.60 2.68
CA ALA A 249 2.21 -19.85 2.29
C ALA A 249 1.52 -18.59 1.76
N LEU A 250 1.70 -17.45 2.44
CA LEU A 250 1.16 -16.15 1.98
C LEU A 250 1.72 -15.77 0.61
N THR A 251 3.03 -15.92 0.41
CA THR A 251 3.72 -15.68 -0.87
C THR A 251 3.13 -16.55 -1.98
N ARG A 252 3.01 -17.87 -1.74
CA ARG A 252 2.46 -18.81 -2.73
C ARG A 252 1.01 -18.47 -3.08
N ALA A 253 0.21 -18.09 -2.10
CA ALA A 253 -1.20 -17.78 -2.32
C ALA A 253 -1.38 -16.44 -3.07
N ALA A 254 -0.59 -15.42 -2.78
CA ALA A 254 -0.61 -14.17 -3.54
C ALA A 254 -0.08 -14.34 -4.97
N ALA A 255 1.00 -15.11 -5.15
CA ALA A 255 1.50 -15.46 -6.48
C ALA A 255 0.43 -16.22 -7.29
N ALA A 256 -0.28 -17.16 -6.67
CA ALA A 256 -1.39 -17.85 -7.31
C ALA A 256 -2.51 -16.88 -7.71
N LEU A 257 -2.87 -15.94 -6.83
CA LEU A 257 -3.88 -14.91 -7.11
C LEU A 257 -3.51 -14.04 -8.34
N ASN A 258 -2.25 -13.61 -8.45
CA ASN A 258 -1.78 -12.81 -9.60
C ASN A 258 -1.84 -13.56 -10.93
N THR A 259 -1.75 -14.88 -10.90
CA THR A 259 -1.88 -15.72 -12.11
C THR A 259 -3.32 -16.06 -12.47
N MET A 260 -4.31 -15.70 -11.65
CA MET A 260 -5.72 -15.92 -11.96
C MET A 260 -6.21 -14.93 -13.02
N ASP A 261 -6.88 -15.46 -14.03
CA ASP A 261 -7.59 -14.67 -15.04
C ASP A 261 -8.74 -13.87 -14.41
N ASP A 262 -9.05 -12.75 -15.04
CA ASP A 262 -10.24 -11.93 -14.75
C ASP A 262 -11.00 -11.55 -16.03
N ASP A 263 -10.84 -12.36 -17.10
CA ASP A 263 -11.42 -12.10 -18.43
C ASP A 263 -12.94 -12.26 -18.48
N THR A 264 -13.51 -13.05 -17.56
CA THR A 264 -14.95 -13.20 -17.41
C THR A 264 -15.41 -12.82 -16.01
N LEU A 265 -16.70 -12.53 -15.86
CA LEU A 265 -17.29 -12.25 -14.54
C LEU A 265 -17.12 -13.40 -13.54
N ASP A 266 -17.11 -14.65 -14.02
CA ASP A 266 -16.91 -15.81 -13.15
C ASP A 266 -15.44 -15.95 -12.74
N ASP A 267 -14.50 -15.60 -13.61
CA ASP A 267 -13.07 -15.59 -13.27
C ASP A 267 -12.77 -14.48 -12.25
N LEU A 268 -13.30 -13.27 -12.48
CA LEU A 268 -13.21 -12.14 -11.55
C LEU A 268 -13.77 -12.50 -10.17
N ARG A 269 -14.96 -13.11 -10.10
CA ARG A 269 -15.56 -13.54 -8.82
C ARG A 269 -14.71 -14.59 -8.10
N ARG A 270 -14.06 -15.50 -8.84
CA ARG A 270 -13.14 -16.48 -8.23
C ARG A 270 -11.91 -15.78 -7.67
N LYS A 271 -11.37 -14.79 -8.39
CA LYS A 271 -10.23 -13.98 -7.96
C LYS A 271 -10.57 -13.15 -6.71
N GLU A 272 -11.72 -12.46 -6.70
CA GLU A 272 -12.25 -11.74 -5.53
C GLU A 272 -12.41 -12.66 -4.32
N ALA A 273 -12.97 -13.87 -4.52
CA ALA A 273 -13.15 -14.84 -3.44
C ALA A 273 -11.80 -15.35 -2.89
N ALA A 274 -10.82 -15.61 -3.76
CA ALA A 274 -9.48 -16.02 -3.36
C ALA A 274 -8.76 -14.92 -2.58
N TYR A 275 -8.88 -13.66 -3.01
CA TYR A 275 -8.33 -12.51 -2.29
C TYR A 275 -9.01 -12.30 -0.92
N ALA A 276 -10.35 -12.39 -0.87
CA ALA A 276 -11.08 -12.30 0.39
C ALA A 276 -10.70 -13.42 1.36
N ALA A 277 -10.45 -14.64 0.86
CA ALA A 277 -9.95 -15.73 1.67
C ALA A 277 -8.59 -15.40 2.27
N LEU A 278 -7.65 -14.87 1.48
CA LEU A 278 -6.33 -14.42 1.95
C LEU A 278 -6.43 -13.34 3.05
N ALA A 279 -7.28 -12.34 2.88
CA ALA A 279 -7.46 -11.29 3.89
C ALA A 279 -8.01 -11.82 5.23
N THR A 280 -8.73 -12.96 5.20
CA THR A 280 -9.30 -13.59 6.41
C THR A 280 -8.46 -14.74 6.97
N ASP A 281 -7.40 -15.12 6.27
CA ASP A 281 -6.51 -16.22 6.61
C ASP A 281 -5.83 -16.00 7.97
N SER A 282 -5.61 -17.08 8.71
CA SER A 282 -5.01 -17.00 10.04
C SER A 282 -3.58 -16.50 9.99
N GLU A 283 -2.81 -16.92 8.98
CA GLU A 283 -1.40 -16.55 8.83
C GLU A 283 -1.28 -15.08 8.43
N ALA A 284 -2.15 -14.60 7.55
CA ALA A 284 -2.23 -13.18 7.18
C ALA A 284 -2.54 -12.30 8.40
N LYS A 285 -3.49 -12.71 9.25
CA LYS A 285 -3.83 -12.00 10.49
C LYS A 285 -2.69 -12.00 11.50
N LYS A 286 -1.99 -13.13 11.67
CA LYS A 286 -0.82 -13.23 12.56
C LYS A 286 0.32 -12.31 12.09
N ALA A 287 0.62 -12.33 10.79
CA ALA A 287 1.64 -11.48 10.18
C ALA A 287 1.31 -9.99 10.36
N GLN A 288 0.08 -9.60 10.01
CA GLN A 288 -0.40 -8.21 10.15
C GLN A 288 -0.33 -7.74 11.61
N LEU A 289 -0.87 -8.51 12.56
CA LEU A 289 -0.90 -8.12 13.97
C LEU A 289 0.50 -7.97 14.58
N LEU A 290 1.42 -8.87 14.26
CA LEU A 290 2.80 -8.78 14.77
C LEU A 290 3.51 -7.55 14.20
N ALA A 291 3.31 -7.27 12.92
CA ALA A 291 3.90 -6.12 12.25
C ALA A 291 3.32 -4.79 12.79
N ASP A 292 2.00 -4.74 12.98
CA ASP A 292 1.29 -3.61 13.57
C ASP A 292 1.78 -3.37 15.00
N ALA A 293 1.92 -4.43 15.81
CA ALA A 293 2.42 -4.32 17.18
C ALA A 293 3.82 -3.73 17.24
N TRP A 294 4.71 -4.12 16.31
CA TRP A 294 6.05 -3.56 16.24
C TRP A 294 6.02 -2.05 15.94
N CYS A 295 5.22 -1.62 14.96
CA CYS A 295 5.07 -0.20 14.62
C CYS A 295 4.40 0.60 15.74
N ALA A 296 3.39 0.02 16.38
CA ALA A 296 2.65 0.63 17.47
C ALA A 296 3.57 1.09 18.60
N ALA A 297 4.63 0.33 18.93
CA ALA A 297 5.56 0.69 19.99
C ALA A 297 6.16 2.11 19.84
N PHE A 298 6.39 2.58 18.62
CA PHE A 298 6.97 3.89 18.34
C PHE A 298 5.99 5.05 18.59
N VAL A 299 4.71 4.83 18.29
CA VAL A 299 3.66 5.86 18.36
C VAL A 299 2.72 5.70 19.57
N TRP A 300 2.92 4.66 20.37
CA TRP A 300 2.23 4.44 21.64
C TRP A 300 2.55 5.58 22.59
N GLU A 301 1.54 6.17 23.23
CA GLU A 301 1.74 7.26 24.19
C GLU A 301 2.42 6.76 25.47
N LYS A 302 3.56 7.36 25.84
CA LYS A 302 4.30 7.01 27.05
C LYS A 302 3.86 7.89 28.21
N GLY A 303 2.62 7.67 28.67
CA GLY A 303 2.02 8.38 29.80
C GLY A 303 0.49 8.28 29.77
N ALA A 304 -0.13 7.93 30.89
CA ALA A 304 -1.59 7.89 31.15
C ALA A 304 -2.53 7.60 29.95
N SER A 305 -2.27 6.55 29.17
CA SER A 305 -3.25 5.97 28.24
C SER A 305 -4.04 4.87 28.94
N ASP A 306 -5.30 5.12 29.34
CA ASP A 306 -6.35 4.16 29.75
C ASP A 306 -5.96 2.91 30.59
N GLY A 307 -4.80 2.95 31.28
CA GLY A 307 -4.24 1.82 32.02
C GLY A 307 -3.52 0.74 31.20
N VAL A 308 -3.43 0.85 29.87
CA VAL A 308 -2.72 -0.16 29.03
C VAL A 308 -1.24 0.20 28.91
N PRO A 309 -0.31 -0.65 29.36
CA PRO A 309 1.12 -0.34 29.32
C PRO A 309 1.67 -0.36 27.88
N PRO A 310 2.58 0.57 27.52
CA PRO A 310 3.26 0.54 26.23
C PRO A 310 3.99 -0.77 25.97
N LEU A 311 4.01 -1.17 24.70
CA LEU A 311 4.56 -2.45 24.27
C LEU A 311 6.10 -2.47 24.36
N THR A 312 6.63 -3.34 25.24
CA THR A 312 8.07 -3.60 25.41
C THR A 312 8.50 -4.89 24.71
N ASP A 313 9.80 -5.14 24.59
CA ASP A 313 10.37 -6.36 23.97
C ASP A 313 9.80 -7.63 24.61
N LEU A 314 9.67 -7.69 25.95
CA LEU A 314 9.07 -8.83 26.63
C LEU A 314 7.63 -9.09 26.18
N THR A 315 6.81 -8.05 26.16
CA THR A 315 5.39 -8.15 25.79
C THR A 315 5.22 -8.50 24.32
N TYR A 316 6.05 -7.92 23.45
CA TYR A 316 6.10 -8.25 22.03
C TYR A 316 6.42 -9.73 21.79
N ARG A 317 7.45 -10.27 22.47
CA ARG A 317 7.80 -11.70 22.36
C ARG A 317 6.72 -12.60 22.94
N ARG A 318 6.05 -12.16 23.99
CA ARG A 318 4.91 -12.90 24.54
C ARG A 318 3.77 -13.00 23.53
N LEU A 319 3.45 -11.91 22.83
CA LEU A 319 2.46 -11.90 21.75
C LEU A 319 2.91 -12.83 20.61
N GLU A 320 4.15 -12.72 20.16
CA GLU A 320 4.74 -13.59 19.13
C GLU A 320 4.60 -15.08 19.48
N ASP A 321 5.00 -15.49 20.69
CA ASP A 321 4.88 -16.87 21.15
C ASP A 321 3.41 -17.32 21.26
N THR A 322 2.51 -16.42 21.68
CA THR A 322 1.07 -16.72 21.79
C THR A 322 0.45 -16.96 20.41
N LEU A 323 0.83 -16.16 19.40
CA LEU A 323 0.35 -16.32 18.02
C LEU A 323 0.92 -17.57 17.36
N ARG A 324 2.20 -17.88 17.60
CA ARG A 324 2.86 -19.07 17.03
C ARG A 324 2.27 -20.36 17.56
N ASP A 325 2.08 -20.45 18.87
CA ASP A 325 1.58 -21.66 19.53
C ASP A 325 0.04 -21.76 19.49
N ASP A 326 -0.65 -20.85 18.79
CA ASP A 326 -2.11 -20.71 18.75
C ASP A 326 -2.75 -20.75 20.15
N ARG A 327 -2.11 -20.11 21.13
CA ARG A 327 -2.56 -20.09 22.52
C ARG A 327 -3.68 -19.08 22.72
N ALA A 328 -4.55 -19.36 23.69
CA ALA A 328 -5.58 -18.41 24.09
C ALA A 328 -4.95 -17.08 24.57
N LEU A 329 -5.49 -15.97 24.09
CA LEU A 329 -5.06 -14.62 24.49
C LEU A 329 -5.52 -14.34 25.92
N ALA A 330 -4.59 -13.89 26.76
CA ALA A 330 -4.89 -13.37 28.09
C ALA A 330 -5.49 -11.96 27.99
N ASP A 331 -6.31 -11.57 28.97
CA ASP A 331 -7.04 -10.28 28.99
C ASP A 331 -6.13 -9.06 28.76
N ASP A 332 -4.90 -9.09 29.29
CA ASP A 332 -3.94 -8.01 29.10
C ASP A 332 -3.37 -7.95 27.68
N LEU A 333 -3.16 -9.09 27.00
CA LEU A 333 -2.81 -9.08 25.56
C LEU A 333 -3.97 -8.58 24.71
N ILE A 334 -5.21 -8.92 25.06
CA ILE A 334 -6.38 -8.42 24.33
C ILE A 334 -6.45 -6.89 24.41
N ALA A 335 -6.22 -6.32 25.61
CA ALA A 335 -6.15 -4.87 25.77
C ALA A 335 -5.03 -4.23 24.94
N ILE A 336 -3.87 -4.88 24.87
CA ILE A 336 -2.75 -4.43 24.03
C ILE A 336 -3.12 -4.49 22.55
N ILE A 337 -3.71 -5.59 22.08
CA ILE A 337 -4.11 -5.77 20.68
C ILE A 337 -5.12 -4.69 20.27
N ASN A 338 -6.12 -4.40 21.10
CA ASN A 338 -7.08 -3.34 20.83
C ASN A 338 -6.42 -1.96 20.67
N GLU A 339 -5.38 -1.68 21.48
CA GLU A 339 -4.63 -0.44 21.36
C GLU A 339 -3.72 -0.42 20.13
N VAL A 340 -3.13 -1.56 19.75
CA VAL A 340 -2.41 -1.73 18.48
C VAL A 340 -3.33 -1.44 17.30
N GLU A 341 -4.55 -2.00 17.28
CA GLU A 341 -5.54 -1.78 16.23
C GLU A 341 -5.95 -0.30 16.14
N ARG A 342 -6.20 0.34 17.29
CA ARG A 342 -6.52 1.77 17.34
C ARG A 342 -5.38 2.63 16.77
N LEU A 343 -4.13 2.31 17.09
CA LEU A 343 -2.96 3.02 16.58
C LEU A 343 -2.76 2.76 15.07
N ARG A 344 -2.98 1.52 14.62
CA ARG A 344 -2.95 1.16 13.20
C ARG A 344 -3.96 1.99 12.41
N GLU A 345 -5.20 2.09 12.86
CA GLU A 345 -6.24 2.90 12.21
C GLU A 345 -5.88 4.39 12.19
N ARG A 346 -5.31 4.90 13.28
CA ARG A 346 -4.93 6.31 13.41
C ARG A 346 -3.78 6.71 12.50
N TYR A 347 -2.76 5.86 12.39
CA TYR A 347 -1.51 6.19 11.70
C TYR A 347 -1.36 5.51 10.33
N GLY A 348 -2.26 4.58 10.00
CA GLY A 348 -2.32 3.88 8.72
C GLY A 348 -1.15 2.94 8.49
N PHE A 349 -0.74 2.13 9.47
CA PHE A 349 0.44 1.25 9.32
C PHE A 349 0.37 0.40 8.04
N PHE A 350 1.48 0.34 7.31
CA PHE A 350 1.57 -0.39 6.05
C PHE A 350 2.85 -1.21 6.01
N HIS A 351 2.73 -2.51 5.77
CA HIS A 351 3.84 -3.44 5.79
C HIS A 351 3.98 -4.12 4.42
N TRP A 352 4.99 -3.69 3.65
CA TRP A 352 5.18 -4.12 2.26
C TRP A 352 5.13 -5.64 2.05
N HIS A 353 5.82 -6.41 2.90
CA HIS A 353 5.86 -7.87 2.88
C HIS A 353 4.55 -8.57 3.30
N VAL A 354 3.63 -7.86 3.93
CA VAL A 354 2.28 -8.38 4.26
C VAL A 354 1.28 -7.97 3.19
N ALA A 355 1.39 -6.74 2.68
CA ALA A 355 0.49 -6.20 1.67
C ALA A 355 0.73 -6.80 0.27
N PHE A 356 2.01 -6.99 -0.11
CA PHE A 356 2.42 -7.52 -1.41
C PHE A 356 3.41 -8.69 -1.22
N PRO A 357 2.99 -9.82 -0.65
CA PRO A 357 3.89 -10.93 -0.33
C PRO A 357 4.45 -11.64 -1.58
N ASP A 358 3.80 -11.50 -2.73
CA ASP A 358 4.30 -11.91 -4.05
C ASP A 358 5.50 -11.07 -4.52
N VAL A 359 5.49 -9.76 -4.23
CA VAL A 359 6.57 -8.83 -4.58
C VAL A 359 7.72 -8.91 -3.56
N PHE A 360 7.38 -9.11 -2.28
CA PHE A 360 8.32 -9.14 -1.16
C PHE A 360 8.31 -10.49 -0.43
N PRO A 361 8.66 -11.60 -1.10
CA PRO A 361 8.65 -12.92 -0.50
C PRO A 361 9.57 -12.99 0.72
N VAL A 362 9.03 -13.50 1.84
CA VAL A 362 9.80 -13.72 3.07
C VAL A 362 10.14 -15.20 3.15
N GLN A 363 11.43 -15.50 3.27
CA GLN A 363 11.91 -16.87 3.47
C GLN A 363 11.60 -17.33 4.89
N ASP A 364 11.27 -18.62 5.07
CA ASP A 364 10.99 -19.20 6.39
C ASP A 364 12.23 -19.18 7.31
N GLU A 365 13.44 -19.15 6.73
CA GLU A 365 14.70 -18.99 7.46
C GLU A 365 15.25 -17.55 7.33
N PRO A 366 15.43 -16.80 8.43
CA PRO A 366 15.93 -15.41 8.43
C PRO A 366 17.36 -15.21 7.86
N GLN A 367 18.09 -16.30 7.65
CA GLN A 367 19.45 -16.32 7.10
C GLN A 367 19.46 -16.63 5.59
N GLY A 368 18.30 -16.98 5.01
CA GLY A 368 18.14 -17.34 3.60
C GLY A 368 17.74 -16.18 2.69
N ALA A 369 17.35 -15.03 3.24
CA ALA A 369 16.99 -13.86 2.44
C ALA A 369 18.24 -13.23 1.80
N ALA A 370 18.19 -12.99 0.49
CA ALA A 370 19.16 -12.24 -0.28
C ALA A 370 19.33 -10.80 0.23
N ASN A 371 18.29 -10.18 0.80
CA ASN A 371 18.38 -8.88 1.45
C ASN A 371 18.50 -9.00 2.98
N GLU A 372 19.73 -8.95 3.48
CA GLU A 372 20.02 -9.04 4.92
C GLU A 372 19.49 -7.84 5.74
N GLN A 373 19.20 -6.70 5.10
CA GLN A 373 18.72 -5.49 5.77
C GLN A 373 17.22 -5.58 6.11
N THR A 374 16.42 -6.11 5.19
CA THR A 374 14.96 -6.20 5.35
C THR A 374 14.51 -7.58 5.80
N GLY A 375 15.22 -8.64 5.41
CA GLY A 375 14.83 -10.03 5.69
C GLY A 375 13.73 -10.55 4.75
N TRP A 376 13.54 -9.94 3.59
CA TRP A 376 12.72 -10.43 2.48
C TRP A 376 13.52 -10.42 1.18
N ASP A 377 13.04 -11.12 0.17
CA ASP A 377 13.57 -11.07 -1.20
C ASP A 377 12.67 -10.23 -2.12
N GLY A 378 13.10 -10.06 -3.37
CA GLY A 378 12.34 -9.31 -4.37
C GLY A 378 12.29 -7.81 -4.10
N GLY A 379 11.19 -7.21 -4.49
CA GLY A 379 10.95 -5.77 -4.48
C GLY A 379 10.46 -5.25 -5.82
N PHE A 380 10.22 -3.94 -5.86
CA PHE A 380 9.85 -3.25 -7.10
C PHE A 380 11.06 -3.01 -7.98
N ASP A 381 10.91 -3.24 -9.28
CA ASP A 381 11.92 -2.94 -10.29
C ASP A 381 12.05 -1.42 -10.50
N VAL A 382 10.93 -0.70 -10.33
CA VAL A 382 10.87 0.76 -10.42
C VAL A 382 9.94 1.31 -9.35
N VAL A 383 10.41 2.33 -8.63
CA VAL A 383 9.59 3.13 -7.71
C VAL A 383 9.53 4.56 -8.25
N LEU A 384 8.31 5.06 -8.46
CA LEU A 384 8.00 6.35 -9.07
C LEU A 384 7.80 7.45 -8.02
#